data_AF-A0A2S9FMT7-F1
#
_entry.id   AF-A0A2S9FMT7-F1
#
_cell.length_a   1.000
_cell.length_b   1.000
_cell.length_c   1.000
_cell.angle_alpha   90.00
_cell.angle_beta   90.00
_cell.angle_gamma   90.00
#
_symmetry.space_group_name_H-M   'P 1'
#
loop_
_entity.id
_entity.type
_entity.pdbx_description
1 polymer ?
#
loop_
_entity_poly.entity_id
_entity_poly.type
_entity_poly.pdbx_seq_one_letter_code
_entity_poly.pdbx_strand_id
1 'polypeptide(L)' 'PPHVISVNELDPLRDEGLQYYRRLLRAGVPTVGRVVAGTCHGGDLLFPGAMPDVFAASIRDVSGFAKSLG' A
#
# COMPACT_ATOMS: atom_id res chain seq x y z
N PRO A 1 -4.58 -14.46 6.89
CA PRO A 1 -3.57 -13.74 7.73
C PRO A 1 -3.87 -12.24 7.71
N PRO A 2 -3.25 -11.41 8.55
CA PRO A 2 -3.31 -9.95 8.42
C PRO A 2 -2.86 -9.49 7.02
N HIS A 3 -3.45 -8.41 6.50
CA HIS A 3 -3.15 -7.86 5.17
C HIS A 3 -2.92 -6.35 5.21
N VAL A 4 -2.13 -5.84 4.26
CA VAL A 4 -2.01 -4.42 3.94
C VAL A 4 -2.34 -4.24 2.46
N ILE A 5 -3.24 -3.31 2.14
CA ILE A 5 -3.56 -2.91 0.77
C ILE A 5 -3.04 -1.48 0.58
N SER A 6 -1.96 -1.33 -0.18
CA SER A 6 -1.38 -0.03 -0.56
C SER A 6 -1.74 0.28 -2.00
N VAL A 7 -2.40 1.41 -2.24
CA VAL A 7 -2.77 1.89 -3.58
C VAL A 7 -2.14 3.25 -3.86
N ASN A 8 -1.95 3.59 -5.13
CA ASN A 8 -1.44 4.89 -5.56
C ASN A 8 -2.61 5.84 -5.88
N GLU A 9 -2.49 7.13 -5.56
CA GLU A 9 -3.59 8.11 -5.71
C GLU A 9 -4.09 8.29 -7.15
N LEU A 10 -3.15 8.34 -8.11
CA LEU A 10 -3.39 8.62 -9.53
C LEU A 10 -3.29 7.34 -10.39
N ASP A 11 -3.68 6.20 -9.82
CA ASP A 11 -3.61 4.88 -10.45
C ASP A 11 -5.00 4.42 -10.91
N PRO A 12 -5.17 3.98 -12.18
CA PRO A 12 -6.43 3.39 -12.65
C PRO A 12 -6.90 2.18 -11.82
N LEU A 13 -5.98 1.46 -11.16
CA LEU A 13 -6.28 0.29 -10.33
C LEU A 13 -6.61 0.65 -8.88
N ARG A 14 -6.56 1.93 -8.50
CA ARG A 14 -6.79 2.37 -7.11
C ARG A 14 -8.12 1.86 -6.56
N ASP A 15 -9.19 2.00 -7.33
CA ASP A 15 -10.54 1.74 -6.82
C ASP A 15 -10.81 0.24 -6.66
N GLU A 16 -10.26 -0.64 -7.51
CA GLU A 16 -10.36 -2.09 -7.31
C GLU A 16 -9.54 -2.57 -6.10
N GLY A 17 -8.37 -1.97 -5.84
CA GLY A 17 -7.61 -2.20 -4.61
C GLY A 17 -8.41 -1.81 -3.36
N LEU A 18 -9.03 -0.62 -3.36
CA LEU A 18 -9.90 -0.18 -2.26
C LEU A 18 -11.16 -1.05 -2.10
N GLN A 19 -11.71 -1.58 -3.19
CA GLN A 19 -12.80 -2.55 -3.12
C GLN A 19 -12.35 -3.87 -2.46
N TYR A 20 -11.17 -4.38 -2.80
CA TYR A 20 -10.64 -5.60 -2.20
C TYR A 20 -10.35 -5.41 -0.71
N TYR A 21 -9.75 -4.27 -0.31
CA TYR A 21 -9.61 -3.86 1.09
C TYR A 21 -10.94 -3.95 1.87
N ARG A 22 -12.02 -3.38 1.32
CA ARG A 22 -13.35 -3.44 1.94
C ARG A 22 -13.91 -4.86 2.02
N ARG A 23 -13.64 -5.71 1.02
CA ARG A 23 -14.04 -7.13 1.04
C ARG A 23 -13.31 -7.90 2.13
N LEU A 24 -12.02 -7.68 2.31
CA LEU A 24 -11.23 -8.30 3.38
C LEU A 24 -11.77 -7.94 4.77
N LEU A 25 -12.06 -6.66 5.00
CA LEU A 25 -12.66 -6.21 6.27
C LEU A 25 -14.03 -6.88 6.53
N ARG A 26 -14.91 -6.95 5.52
CA ARG A 26 -16.21 -7.61 5.66
C ARG A 26 -16.08 -9.11 5.95
N ALA A 27 -15.01 -9.74 5.48
CA ALA A 27 -14.71 -11.15 5.76
C ALA A 27 -14.05 -11.35 7.14
N GLY A 28 -13.88 -10.31 7.96
CA GLY A 28 -13.24 -10.39 9.27
C GLY A 28 -11.72 -10.51 9.23
N VAL A 29 -11.09 -10.24 8.08
CA VAL A 29 -9.63 -10.27 7.95
C VAL A 29 -9.03 -8.96 8.48
N PRO A 30 -8.10 -9.00 9.46
CA PRO A 30 -7.40 -7.80 9.91
C PRO A 30 -6.65 -7.14 8.75
N THR A 31 -7.08 -5.95 8.34
CA THR A 31 -6.59 -5.31 7.11
C THR A 31 -6.35 -3.82 7.31
N VAL A 32 -5.17 -3.34 6.89
CA VAL A 32 -4.84 -1.91 6.80
C VAL A 32 -4.95 -1.47 5.34
N GLY A 33 -5.48 -0.27 5.12
CA GLY A 33 -5.51 0.39 3.81
C GLY A 33 -4.65 1.65 3.83
N ARG A 34 -3.83 1.86 2.79
CA ARG A 34 -2.99 3.05 2.60
C ARG A 34 -3.13 3.57 1.19
N VAL A 35 -3.18 4.89 1.04
CA VAL A 35 -3.06 5.58 -0.25
C VAL A 35 -1.73 6.30 -0.28
N VAL A 36 -0.97 6.13 -1.34
CA VAL A 36 0.26 6.89 -1.59
C VAL A 36 -0.09 8.11 -2.44
N ALA A 37 -0.06 9.28 -1.80
CA ALA A 37 -0.41 10.53 -2.44
C ALA A 37 0.60 10.93 -3.51
N GLY A 38 0.12 11.54 -4.59
CA GLY A 38 0.93 12.09 -5.69
C GLY A 38 1.57 11.06 -6.62
N THR A 39 1.31 9.76 -6.43
CA THR A 39 1.93 8.69 -7.24
C THR A 39 0.98 8.14 -8.29
N CYS A 40 1.49 7.88 -9.49
CA CYS A 40 0.87 7.00 -10.49
C CYS A 40 1.07 5.51 -10.10
N HIS A 41 0.59 4.61 -10.96
CA HIS A 41 0.74 3.17 -10.76
C HIS A 41 2.19 2.74 -10.51
N GLY A 42 2.47 2.22 -9.31
CA GLY A 42 3.80 1.76 -8.90
C GLY A 42 4.82 2.88 -8.66
N GLY A 43 4.39 4.15 -8.58
CA GLY A 43 5.30 5.28 -8.48
C GLY A 43 6.23 5.22 -7.26
N ASP A 44 5.71 4.76 -6.13
CA ASP A 44 6.45 4.57 -4.88
C ASP A 44 7.41 3.37 -4.89
N LEU A 45 7.47 2.60 -5.98
CA LEU A 45 8.36 1.45 -6.15
C LEU A 45 9.38 1.66 -7.27
N LEU A 46 9.02 2.41 -8.31
CA LEU A 46 9.81 2.50 -9.54
C LEU A 46 10.76 3.69 -9.59
N PHE A 47 10.56 4.71 -8.75
CA PHE A 47 11.28 5.98 -8.87
C PHE A 47 12.12 6.36 -7.63
N PRO A 48 13.03 5.49 -7.12
CA PRO A 48 13.82 5.79 -5.93
C PRO A 48 14.74 7.01 -6.09
N GLY A 49 15.16 7.35 -7.32
CA GLY A 49 15.98 8.54 -7.57
C GLY A 49 15.19 9.86 -7.63
N ALA A 50 13.92 9.82 -8.02
CA ALA A 50 13.09 11.02 -8.15
C ALA A 50 12.22 11.29 -6.92
N MET A 51 11.85 10.24 -6.17
CA MET A 51 11.04 10.33 -4.96
C MET A 51 11.60 9.44 -3.83
N PRO A 52 12.85 9.67 -3.39
CA PRO A 52 13.53 8.81 -2.42
C PRO A 52 12.75 8.65 -1.11
N ASP A 53 12.09 9.72 -0.64
CA ASP A 53 11.33 9.69 0.62
C ASP A 53 10.06 8.84 0.52
N VAL A 54 9.36 8.93 -0.61
CA VAL A 54 8.14 8.14 -0.90
C VAL A 54 8.49 6.67 -1.03
N PHE A 55 9.55 6.37 -1.78
CA PHE A 55 10.08 5.02 -1.94
C PHE A 55 10.50 4.40 -0.60
N ALA A 56 11.29 5.15 0.19
CA ALA A 56 11.72 4.71 1.51
C ALA A 56 10.54 4.53 2.48
N ALA A 57 9.47 5.32 2.36
CA ALA A 57 8.27 5.15 3.16
C ALA A 57 7.59 3.79 2.89
N SER A 58 7.44 3.39 1.62
CA SER A 58 6.87 2.09 1.28
C SER A 58 7.77 0.92 1.73
N ILE A 59 9.10 1.06 1.65
CA ILE A 59 10.03 0.07 2.24
C ILE A 59 9.84 -0.06 3.75
N ARG A 60 9.79 1.07 4.46
CA ARG A 60 9.59 1.07 5.92
C ARG A 60 8.27 0.40 6.31
N ASP A 61 7.21 0.63 5.54
CA ASP A 61 5.89 0.07 5.79
C ASP A 61 5.89 -1.46 5.61
N VAL A 62 6.44 -1.97 4.50
CA VAL A 62 6.57 -3.42 4.24
C VAL A 62 7.45 -4.08 5.31
N SER A 63 8.62 -3.49 5.61
CA SER A 63 9.53 -4.03 6.63
C SER A 63 8.90 -4.01 8.02
N GLY A 64 8.19 -2.92 8.36
CA GLY A 64 7.48 -2.77 9.63
C GLY A 64 6.36 -3.79 9.77
N PHE A 65 5.57 -4.01 8.72
CA PHE A 65 4.54 -5.03 8.69
C PHE A 65 5.13 -6.42 8.90
N ALA A 66 6.16 -6.80 8.14
CA ALA A 66 6.81 -8.10 8.30
C ALA A 66 7.31 -8.33 9.73
N LYS A 67 7.98 -7.33 10.32
CA LYS A 67 8.47 -7.39 11.72
C LYS A 67 7.35 -7.44 12.76
N SER A 68 6.16 -6.94 12.44
CA SER A 68 5.00 -7.00 13.36
C SER A 68 4.40 -8.40 13.48
N LEU A 69 4.74 -9.32 12.56
CA LEU A 69 4.17 -10.66 12.51
C LEU A 69 4.92 -11.71 13.36
N GLY A 70 6.08 -11.35 13.95
CA GLY A 70 6.94 -12.25 14.73
C GLY A 70 8.28 -12.47 14.05
#